data_AF-A0A918QTE9-F1
#
_entry.id   AF-A0A918QTE9-F1
#
_cell.length_a   1.000
_cell.length_b   1.000
_cell.length_c   1.000
_cell.angle_alpha   90.00
_cell.angle_beta   90.00
_cell.angle_gamma   90.00
#
_symmetry.space_group_name_H-M   'P 1'
#
loop_
_entity.id
_entity.type
_entity.pdbx_description
1 polymer ?
#
loop_
_entity_poly.entity_id
_entity_poly.type
_entity_poly.pdbx_seq_one_letter_code
_entity_poly.pdbx_strand_id
1 'polypeptide(L)'
;MKKIILLVLITLFLSCNDSSSRESSKKEEKSEIERDYEIADMVLKLNSMKIGLLSIIKNVPQEKANAVLRDYLAKTFTSTLQTIKDPNYIVKVVDTIAQKNNLSKKLTASIIFGYRYEMITRDEIIDDYTDEMQDYQNEMEQY
;
A
#
# COMPACT_ATOMS: atom_id res chain seq x y z
N MET A 1 -20.69 40.43 42.14
CA MET A 1 -20.98 39.08 41.62
C MET A 1 -20.08 38.60 40.47
N LYS A 2 -19.00 39.31 40.08
CA LYS A 2 -18.03 38.82 39.07
C LYS A 2 -16.81 38.08 39.65
N LYS A 3 -16.55 38.21 40.97
CA LYS A 3 -15.40 37.57 41.65
C LYS A 3 -15.68 36.14 42.17
N ILE A 4 -16.96 35.74 42.30
CA ILE A 4 -17.33 34.39 42.74
C ILE A 4 -17.24 33.39 41.57
N ILE A 5 -17.51 33.84 40.34
CA ILE A 5 -17.42 33.01 39.13
C ILE A 5 -15.98 32.54 38.87
N LEU A 6 -14.98 33.35 39.23
CA LEU A 6 -13.56 32.99 39.05
C LEU A 6 -13.11 31.88 40.02
N LEU A 7 -13.76 31.78 41.19
CA LEU A 7 -13.42 30.78 42.21
C LEU A 7 -14.00 29.39 41.88
N VAL A 8 -15.12 29.34 41.16
CA VAL A 8 -15.74 28.08 40.68
C VAL A 8 -14.96 27.48 39.50
N LEU A 9 -14.25 28.29 38.72
CA LEU A 9 -13.44 27.82 37.59
C LEU A 9 -12.11 27.17 38.01
N ILE A 10 -11.58 27.51 39.19
CA ILE A 10 -10.31 26.95 39.69
C ILE A 10 -10.51 25.59 40.37
N THR A 11 -11.69 25.34 40.97
CA THR A 11 -11.97 24.06 41.65
C THR A 11 -12.26 22.90 40.70
N LEU A 12 -12.51 23.17 39.41
CA LEU A 12 -12.70 22.14 38.39
C LEU A 12 -11.39 21.45 37.95
N PHE A 13 -10.21 22.02 38.25
CA PHE A 13 -8.92 21.42 37.89
C PHE A 13 -8.28 20.54 38.98
N LEU A 14 -8.91 20.43 40.16
CA LEU A 14 -8.31 19.73 41.32
C LEU A 14 -9.10 18.52 41.81
N SER A 15 -10.14 18.08 41.10
CA SER A 15 -10.99 16.95 41.53
C SER A 15 -10.97 15.79 40.54
N CYS A 16 -9.86 15.06 40.49
CA CYS A 16 -9.79 13.62 40.24
C CYS A 16 -8.36 13.13 40.52
N ASN A 17 -8.03 13.02 41.80
CA ASN A 17 -6.99 12.11 42.26
C ASN A 17 -7.71 10.91 42.89
N ASP A 18 -8.18 10.00 42.06
CA ASP A 18 -8.50 8.65 42.49
C ASP A 18 -7.37 7.75 42.00
N SER A 19 -6.63 7.23 42.98
CA SER A 19 -5.50 6.35 42.80
C SER A 19 -5.98 4.98 42.32
N SER A 20 -6.12 4.84 41.00
CA SER A 20 -5.91 3.56 40.35
C SER A 20 -4.88 3.78 39.26
N SER A 21 -3.88 2.90 39.25
CA SER A 21 -2.77 2.81 38.31
C SER A 21 -3.07 3.47 36.97
N ARG A 22 -2.40 4.61 36.73
CA ARG A 22 -2.02 5.02 35.38
C ARG A 22 -1.21 3.88 34.77
N GLU A 23 -1.91 2.90 34.22
CA GLU A 23 -1.43 2.19 33.05
C GLU A 23 -1.50 3.23 31.94
N SER A 24 -0.49 4.11 31.92
CA SER A 24 -0.11 4.72 30.66
C SER A 24 0.21 3.54 29.77
N SER A 25 -0.76 3.15 28.95
CA SER A 25 -0.50 2.37 27.76
C SER A 25 0.48 3.21 26.93
N LYS A 26 1.77 3.08 27.26
CA LYS A 26 2.86 3.34 26.32
C LYS A 26 2.51 2.43 25.16
N LYS A 27 1.78 2.97 24.17
CA LYS A 27 1.82 2.41 22.83
C LYS A 27 3.30 2.40 22.50
N GLU A 28 3.93 1.23 22.57
CA GLU A 28 5.29 1.05 22.10
C GLU A 28 5.34 1.67 20.71
N GLU A 29 6.18 2.68 20.57
CA GLU A 29 6.30 3.40 19.32
C GLU A 29 6.90 2.43 18.32
N LYS A 30 6.05 1.93 17.41
CA LYS A 30 6.46 0.95 16.39
C LYS A 30 7.67 1.48 15.64
N SER A 31 8.62 0.57 15.38
CA SER A 31 9.79 0.91 14.58
C SER A 31 9.37 1.39 13.20
N GLU A 32 10.19 2.24 12.57
CA GLU A 32 9.92 2.73 11.20
C GLU A 32 9.69 1.57 10.22
N ILE A 33 10.51 0.51 10.33
CA ILE A 33 10.39 -0.71 9.54
C ILE A 33 9.03 -1.37 9.74
N GLU A 34 8.59 -1.54 10.98
CA GLU A 34 7.30 -2.15 11.28
C GLU A 34 6.15 -1.34 10.69
N ARG A 35 6.19 -0.01 10.81
CA ARG A 35 5.19 0.88 10.21
C ARG A 35 5.16 0.74 8.68
N ASP A 36 6.31 0.68 8.02
CA ASP A 36 6.39 0.53 6.56
C ASP A 36 5.76 -0.79 6.09
N TYR A 37 5.97 -1.88 6.83
CA TYR A 37 5.33 -3.16 6.52
C TYR A 37 3.83 -3.16 6.79
N GLU A 38 3.35 -2.50 7.85
CA GLU A 38 1.91 -2.38 8.11
C GLU A 38 1.19 -1.58 7.02
N ILE A 39 1.81 -0.49 6.57
CA ILE A 39 1.29 0.30 5.46
C ILE A 39 1.28 -0.55 4.18
N ALA A 40 2.36 -1.28 3.89
CA ALA A 40 2.40 -2.19 2.74
C ALA A 40 1.27 -3.23 2.81
N ASP A 41 1.06 -3.86 3.97
CA ASP A 41 0.01 -4.85 4.17
C ASP A 41 -1.40 -4.26 3.95
N MET A 42 -1.64 -3.04 4.44
CA MET A 42 -2.90 -2.32 4.20
C MET A 42 -3.13 -2.05 2.72
N VAL A 43 -2.12 -1.53 2.01
CA VAL A 43 -2.20 -1.22 0.57
C VAL A 43 -2.44 -2.48 -0.26
N LEU A 44 -1.77 -3.59 0.07
CA LEU A 44 -1.92 -4.85 -0.66
C LEU A 44 -3.29 -5.48 -0.42
N LYS A 45 -3.84 -5.36 0.78
CA LYS A 45 -5.20 -5.83 1.09
C LYS A 45 -6.25 -5.13 0.21
N LEU A 46 -6.12 -3.80 0.04
CA LEU A 46 -7.00 -3.01 -0.84
C LEU A 46 -6.86 -3.42 -2.32
N ASN A 47 -5.67 -3.88 -2.72
CA ASN A 47 -5.36 -4.29 -4.09
C ASN A 47 -5.34 -5.82 -4.29
N SER A 48 -6.00 -6.59 -3.41
CA SER A 48 -5.93 -8.06 -3.42
C SER A 48 -6.35 -8.69 -4.75
N MET A 49 -7.39 -8.15 -5.40
CA MET A 49 -7.84 -8.60 -6.73
C MET A 49 -6.78 -8.37 -7.81
N LYS A 50 -6.18 -7.18 -7.84
CA LYS A 50 -5.08 -6.81 -8.75
C LYS A 50 -3.88 -7.75 -8.58
N ILE A 51 -3.54 -8.10 -7.35
CA ILE A 51 -2.46 -9.04 -7.04
C ILE A 51 -2.80 -10.46 -7.51
N GLY A 52 -4.05 -10.90 -7.35
CA GLY A 52 -4.52 -12.20 -7.84
C GLY A 52 -4.47 -12.30 -9.37
N LEU A 53 -4.89 -11.26 -10.10
CA LEU A 53 -4.77 -11.24 -11.56
C LEU A 53 -3.31 -11.23 -12.01
N LEU A 54 -2.47 -10.44 -11.35
CA LEU A 54 -1.04 -10.38 -11.63
C LEU A 54 -0.36 -11.73 -11.40
N SER A 55 -0.74 -12.46 -10.35
CA SER A 55 -0.16 -13.77 -10.04
C SER A 55 -0.49 -14.81 -11.12
N ILE A 56 -1.70 -14.77 -11.68
CA ILE A 56 -2.13 -15.57 -12.83
C ILE A 56 -1.32 -15.19 -14.08
N ILE A 57 -1.28 -13.90 -14.45
CA ILE A 57 -0.57 -13.41 -15.65
C ILE A 57 0.91 -13.78 -15.62
N LYS A 58 1.55 -13.71 -14.44
CA LYS A 58 2.99 -13.98 -14.28
C LYS A 58 3.29 -15.45 -13.96
N ASN A 59 2.28 -16.30 -13.82
CA ASN A 59 2.42 -17.70 -13.43
C ASN A 59 3.25 -17.87 -12.14
N VAL A 60 2.85 -17.16 -11.08
CA VAL A 60 3.50 -17.19 -9.75
C VAL A 60 2.44 -17.42 -8.68
N PRO A 61 2.70 -18.21 -7.63
CA PRO A 61 1.78 -18.32 -6.50
C PRO A 61 1.43 -16.94 -5.92
N GLN A 62 0.17 -16.73 -5.59
CA GLN A 62 -0.32 -15.42 -5.12
C GLN A 62 0.43 -14.97 -3.86
N GLU A 63 0.77 -15.89 -2.96
CA GLU A 63 1.53 -15.63 -1.74
C GLU A 63 2.93 -15.09 -2.07
N LYS A 64 3.58 -15.63 -3.11
CA LYS A 64 4.88 -15.14 -3.57
C LYS A 64 4.77 -13.77 -4.24
N ALA A 65 3.74 -13.55 -5.06
CA ALA A 65 3.50 -12.23 -5.66
C ALA A 65 3.24 -11.17 -4.56
N ASN A 66 2.45 -11.52 -3.55
CA ASN A 66 2.17 -10.68 -2.40
C ASN A 66 3.45 -10.39 -1.59
N ALA A 67 4.27 -11.42 -1.28
CA ALA A 67 5.54 -11.24 -0.58
C ALA A 67 6.53 -10.32 -1.32
N VAL A 68 6.63 -10.45 -2.65
CA VAL A 68 7.44 -9.55 -3.49
C VAL A 68 6.97 -8.11 -3.38
N LEU A 69 5.65 -7.87 -3.51
CA LEU A 69 5.08 -6.53 -3.48
C LEU A 69 5.14 -5.91 -2.08
N ARG A 70 4.98 -6.73 -1.03
CA ARG A 70 5.10 -6.30 0.36
C ARG A 70 6.47 -5.75 0.67
N ASP A 71 7.52 -6.49 0.33
CA ASP A 71 8.89 -6.04 0.53
C ASP A 71 9.22 -4.81 -0.32
N TYR A 72 8.71 -4.76 -1.55
CA TYR A 72 8.91 -3.62 -2.44
C TYR A 72 8.27 -2.35 -1.88
N LEU A 73 7.01 -2.41 -1.48
CA LEU A 73 6.28 -1.27 -0.93
C LEU A 73 6.93 -0.80 0.37
N ALA A 74 7.23 -1.70 1.31
CA ALA A 74 7.88 -1.35 2.55
C ALA A 74 9.24 -0.65 2.33
N LYS A 75 10.01 -1.07 1.31
CA LYS A 75 11.32 -0.48 0.99
C LYS A 75 11.25 0.78 0.13
N THR A 76 10.09 1.11 -0.44
CA THR A 76 9.94 2.23 -1.38
C THR A 76 8.95 3.30 -0.95
N PHE A 77 8.18 3.07 0.12
CA PHE A 77 7.16 4.00 0.59
C PHE A 77 7.73 5.39 0.94
N THR A 78 8.91 5.43 1.56
CA THR A 78 9.61 6.66 1.98
C THR A 78 10.91 6.91 1.20
N SER A 79 11.16 6.15 0.12
CA SER A 79 12.49 6.05 -0.48
C SER A 79 12.87 7.18 -1.43
N THR A 80 12.09 8.27 -1.53
CA THR A 80 12.38 9.40 -2.43
C THR A 80 13.80 9.93 -2.23
N LEU A 81 14.24 10.07 -0.97
CA LEU A 81 15.61 10.49 -0.63
C LEU A 81 16.67 9.47 -1.03
N GLN A 82 16.37 8.16 -0.97
CA GLN A 82 17.32 7.11 -1.31
C GLN A 82 17.51 7.00 -2.83
N THR A 83 16.43 7.12 -3.60
CA THR A 83 16.49 7.14 -5.07
C THR A 83 17.26 8.34 -5.60
N ILE A 84 17.21 9.50 -4.93
CA ILE A 84 18.03 10.68 -5.28
C ILE A 84 19.52 10.44 -4.99
N LYS A 85 19.84 9.80 -3.85
CA LYS A 85 21.22 9.53 -3.44
C LYS A 85 21.88 8.41 -4.23
N ASP A 86 21.10 7.43 -4.66
CA ASP A 86 21.56 6.26 -5.39
C ASP A 86 20.63 5.96 -6.57
N PRO A 87 21.05 6.28 -7.81
CA PRO A 87 20.23 6.03 -9.00
C PRO A 87 19.96 4.54 -9.22
N ASN A 88 20.74 3.64 -8.61
CA ASN A 88 20.57 2.20 -8.69
C ASN A 88 19.77 1.62 -7.49
N TYR A 89 19.21 2.47 -6.62
CA TYR A 89 18.51 2.03 -5.42
C TYR A 89 17.40 1.01 -5.74
N ILE A 90 16.54 1.33 -6.72
CA ILE A 90 15.44 0.44 -7.11
C ILE A 90 15.95 -0.90 -7.64
N VAL A 91 17.05 -0.90 -8.42
CA VAL A 91 17.68 -2.13 -8.91
C VAL A 91 18.16 -2.99 -7.74
N LYS A 92 18.80 -2.39 -6.73
CA LYS A 92 19.25 -3.10 -5.52
C LYS A 92 18.09 -3.67 -4.70
N VAL A 93 16.97 -2.94 -4.61
CA VAL A 93 15.74 -3.42 -3.96
C VAL A 93 15.20 -4.65 -4.71
N VAL A 94 15.09 -4.60 -6.04
CA VAL A 94 14.64 -5.73 -6.86
C VAL A 94 15.55 -6.95 -6.67
N ASP A 95 16.87 -6.75 -6.68
CA ASP A 95 17.85 -7.81 -6.48
C ASP A 95 17.68 -8.49 -5.12
N THR A 96 17.53 -7.70 -4.06
CA THR A 96 17.35 -8.20 -2.69
C THR A 96 16.06 -9.01 -2.57
N ILE A 97 14.96 -8.53 -3.15
CA ILE A 97 13.66 -9.20 -3.10
C ILE A 97 13.69 -10.49 -3.92
N ALA A 98 14.34 -10.47 -5.09
CA ALA A 98 14.50 -11.65 -5.94
C ALA A 98 15.24 -12.78 -5.21
N GLN A 99 16.35 -12.43 -4.53
CA GLN A 99 17.12 -13.37 -3.71
C GLN A 99 16.28 -13.92 -2.55
N LYS A 100 15.60 -13.06 -1.79
CA LYS A 100 14.78 -13.48 -0.64
C LYS A 100 13.64 -14.43 -1.01
N ASN A 101 13.04 -14.25 -2.20
CA ASN A 101 11.88 -15.04 -2.64
C ASN A 101 12.22 -16.23 -3.54
N ASN A 102 13.53 -16.46 -3.80
CA ASN A 102 14.02 -17.45 -4.75
C ASN A 102 13.32 -17.31 -6.12
N LEU A 103 13.33 -16.09 -6.66
CA LEU A 103 12.78 -15.74 -7.97
C LEU A 103 13.87 -15.12 -8.84
N SER A 104 13.69 -15.17 -10.17
CA SER A 104 14.58 -14.44 -11.07
C SER A 104 14.36 -12.94 -10.94
N LYS A 105 15.43 -12.15 -11.09
CA LYS A 105 15.36 -10.67 -11.10
C LYS A 105 14.34 -10.16 -12.12
N LYS A 106 14.30 -10.79 -13.31
CA LYS A 106 13.36 -10.47 -14.39
C LYS A 106 11.90 -10.66 -13.95
N LEU A 107 11.59 -11.79 -13.30
CA LEU A 107 10.24 -12.08 -12.83
C LEU A 107 9.84 -11.12 -11.69
N THR A 108 10.72 -10.91 -10.72
CA THR A 108 10.49 -9.93 -9.63
C THR A 108 10.23 -8.53 -10.17
N ALA A 109 11.05 -8.06 -11.11
CA ALA A 109 10.86 -6.78 -11.77
C ALA A 109 9.53 -6.72 -12.54
N SER A 110 9.15 -7.81 -13.23
CA SER A 110 7.88 -7.86 -13.98
C SER A 110 6.65 -7.81 -13.08
N ILE A 111 6.69 -8.43 -11.90
CA ILE A 111 5.63 -8.32 -10.88
C ILE A 111 5.52 -6.88 -10.39
N ILE A 112 6.64 -6.28 -9.96
CA ILE A 112 6.67 -4.90 -9.47
C ILE A 112 6.20 -3.92 -10.54
N PHE A 113 6.66 -4.09 -11.77
CA PHE A 113 6.29 -3.25 -12.90
C PHE A 113 4.78 -3.36 -13.20
N GLY A 114 4.26 -4.58 -13.34
CA GLY A 114 2.84 -4.80 -13.62
C GLY A 114 1.92 -4.27 -12.52
N TYR A 115 2.36 -4.32 -11.25
CA TYR A 115 1.63 -3.73 -10.14
C TYR A 115 1.66 -2.19 -10.18
N ARG A 116 2.83 -1.59 -10.40
CA ARG A 116 3.03 -0.14 -10.30
C ARG A 116 2.48 0.64 -11.48
N TYR A 117 2.57 0.09 -12.68
CA TYR A 117 2.30 0.80 -13.93
C TYR A 117 1.04 0.29 -14.65
N GLU A 118 0.23 -0.56 -14.01
CA GLU A 118 -1.04 -1.09 -14.52
C GLU A 118 -0.94 -1.61 -15.95
N MET A 119 -0.70 -2.91 -16.10
CA MET A 119 -0.46 -3.52 -17.41
C MET A 119 -1.69 -3.62 -18.34
N ILE A 120 -2.79 -2.93 -18.02
CA ILE A 120 -3.82 -2.50 -18.96
C ILE A 120 -4.26 -1.14 -18.42
N THR A 121 -4.05 -0.05 -19.17
CA THR A 121 -4.55 1.25 -18.72
C THR A 121 -6.08 1.18 -18.67
N ARG A 122 -6.72 1.92 -17.76
CA ARG A 122 -8.18 2.06 -17.77
C ARG A 122 -8.69 2.45 -19.17
N ASP A 123 -7.87 3.18 -19.91
CA ASP A 123 -8.13 3.62 -21.27
C ASP A 123 -8.16 2.43 -22.25
N GLU A 124 -7.21 1.50 -22.19
CA GLU A 124 -7.22 0.27 -23.02
C GLU A 124 -8.46 -0.62 -22.74
N ILE A 125 -8.94 -0.70 -21.49
CA ILE A 125 -10.17 -1.46 -21.16
C ILE A 125 -11.43 -0.76 -21.72
N ILE A 126 -11.43 0.57 -21.74
CA ILE A 126 -12.56 1.35 -22.27
C ILE A 126 -12.58 1.27 -23.80
N ASP A 127 -11.42 1.32 -24.44
CA ASP A 127 -11.30 1.21 -25.89
C ASP A 127 -11.78 -0.17 -26.37
N ASP A 128 -11.32 -1.26 -25.74
CA ASP A 128 -11.79 -2.63 -26.07
C ASP A 128 -13.32 -2.77 -25.92
N TYR A 129 -13.91 -2.20 -24.87
CA TYR A 129 -15.36 -2.25 -24.63
C TYR A 129 -16.16 -1.39 -25.63
N THR A 130 -15.56 -0.30 -26.11
CA THR A 130 -16.19 0.61 -27.07
C THR A 130 -16.18 0.00 -28.46
N ASP A 131 -15.06 -0.62 -28.85
CA ASP A 131 -14.90 -1.32 -30.12
C ASP A 131 -15.86 -2.51 -30.23
N GLU A 132 -15.99 -3.34 -29.17
CA GLU A 132 -16.96 -4.44 -29.14
C GLU A 132 -18.40 -3.94 -29.30
N MET A 133 -18.80 -2.87 -28.60
CA MET A 133 -20.15 -2.29 -28.71
C MET A 133 -20.46 -1.74 -30.10
N GLN A 134 -19.45 -1.17 -30.76
CA GLN A 134 -19.59 -0.61 -32.10
C GLN A 134 -19.76 -1.71 -33.15
N ASP A 135 -19.05 -2.83 -33.01
CA ASP A 135 -19.24 -4.01 -33.85
C ASP A 135 -20.64 -4.61 -33.69
N TYR A 136 -21.15 -4.72 -32.45
CA TYR A 136 -22.53 -5.18 -32.21
C TYR A 136 -23.58 -4.25 -32.84
N GLN A 137 -23.38 -2.92 -32.79
CA GLN A 137 -24.30 -1.96 -33.42
C GLN A 137 -24.27 -2.08 -34.96
N ASN A 138 -23.08 -2.23 -35.54
CA ASN A 138 -22.91 -2.40 -36.98
C ASN A 138 -23.53 -3.72 -37.48
N GLU A 139 -23.48 -4.80 -36.70
CA GLU A 139 -24.15 -6.07 -37.02
C GLU A 139 -25.68 -5.97 -36.95
N MET A 140 -26.21 -5.19 -36.00
CA MET A 140 -27.65 -4.99 -35.83
C MET A 140 -28.27 -4.09 -36.91
N GLU A 141 -27.50 -3.16 -37.50
CA GLU A 141 -27.96 -2.29 -38.60
C GLU A 141 -28.00 -2.99 -39.98
N GLN A 142 -27.43 -4.20 -40.09
CA GLN A 142 -27.45 -4.98 -41.33
C GLN A 142 -28.64 -5.96 -41.43
N TYR A 143 -29.53 -5.96 -40.44
CA TYR A 143 -30.80 -6.71 -40.43
C TYR A 143 -32.01 -5.76 -40.45
#